data_AF-A0A9K3KVP4-F1
#
_entry.id   AF-A0A9K3KVP4-F1
#
_cell.length_a   1.000
_cell.length_b   1.000
_cell.length_c   1.000
_cell.angle_alpha   90.00
_cell.angle_beta   90.00
_cell.angle_gamma   90.00
#
_symmetry.space_group_name_H-M   'P 1'
#
loop_
_entity.id
_entity.type
_entity.pdbx_description
1 polymer ?
#
loop_
_entity_poly.entity_id
_entity_poly.type
_entity_poly.pdbx_seq_one_letter_code
_entity_poly.pdbx_strand_id
1 'polypeptide(L)'
;MFSVICLTCDAATAEPSQVLLLYRVSSIAVKMGLVGQVMSLPNMLFWYGAWFTASVARPIALATVLCLLANPKAAQTKLKLFATTFQFLFLSKDKKWKKTAEDPASFFKDGEDDPKVTKKTVIFLRHGESTWNDTFNKGDRKLSAFIMGFFPGVFKSFATEWYFLVSGQCYESWFFDSPLSAKGISQAEAVAKFLRDTDPKFATPKEARLLKLIVGEETDDNNRKCQLISSNLRRAISTCSIALQDRLDKYAKDDKILILEELQEASINPDALSIAPAKAPLVTAFTDSDRVKEIYATQSDTSLNKGNKPLDSNGLKRMQSFCKLLFDGEHIPAQNVLCTGHSYWFRAFFQTYLPKDFEHVSKKKKLINGGVVGFTMWHKKADNGDDKYMIDPKSLVILYGGF
;
A
#
# COMPACT_ATOMS: atom_id res chain seq x y z
N MET A 1 23.86 24.55 -54.97
CA MET A 1 24.33 25.54 -55.96
C MET A 1 23.62 26.87 -55.68
N PHE A 2 23.95 27.52 -54.56
CA PHE A 2 23.55 28.90 -54.27
C PHE A 2 24.84 29.72 -54.35
N SER A 3 24.95 30.55 -55.39
CA SER A 3 26.08 31.43 -55.62
C SER A 3 26.22 32.40 -54.45
N VAL A 4 27.36 32.32 -53.77
CA VAL A 4 27.83 33.39 -52.88
C VAL A 4 28.19 34.57 -53.78
N ILE A 5 27.28 35.53 -53.91
CA ILE A 5 27.62 36.84 -54.46
C ILE A 5 28.54 37.49 -53.42
N CYS A 6 29.84 37.45 -53.70
CA CYS A 6 30.85 38.16 -52.95
C CYS A 6 30.73 39.65 -53.32
N LEU A 7 29.92 40.39 -52.58
CA LEU A 7 29.92 41.84 -52.61
C LEU A 7 31.13 42.35 -51.81
N THR A 8 32.29 42.42 -52.46
CA THR A 8 33.39 43.28 -52.01
C THR A 8 33.03 44.72 -52.37
N CYS A 9 32.20 45.37 -51.56
CA CYS A 9 32.11 46.82 -51.56
C CYS A 9 33.18 47.36 -50.60
N ASP A 10 34.08 48.21 -51.12
CA ASP A 10 34.98 49.04 -50.34
C ASP A 10 34.20 49.81 -49.27
N ALA A 11 34.48 49.54 -48.00
CA ALA A 11 33.82 50.20 -46.86
C ALA A 11 34.19 51.70 -46.71
N ALA A 12 35.03 52.25 -47.59
CA ALA A 12 35.57 53.60 -47.50
C ALA A 12 34.67 54.68 -48.15
N THR A 13 33.62 54.32 -48.89
CA THR A 13 32.75 55.29 -49.60
C THR A 13 31.25 55.08 -49.41
N ALA A 14 30.83 54.11 -48.60
CA ALA A 14 29.42 53.86 -48.34
C ALA A 14 28.83 54.92 -47.38
N GLU A 15 27.75 55.59 -47.77
CA GLU A 15 27.04 56.51 -46.88
C GLU A 15 26.65 55.82 -45.56
N PRO A 16 26.70 56.53 -44.41
CA PRO A 16 26.33 55.99 -43.10
C PRO A 16 24.93 55.35 -43.06
N SER A 17 24.02 55.82 -43.92
CA SER A 17 22.66 55.31 -44.10
C SER A 17 22.63 53.85 -44.61
N GLN A 18 23.57 53.46 -45.48
CA GLN A 18 23.64 52.12 -46.07
C GLN A 18 24.30 51.08 -45.15
N VAL A 19 25.30 51.49 -44.36
CA VAL A 19 25.93 50.62 -43.35
C VAL A 19 24.94 50.26 -42.24
N LEU A 20 24.11 51.22 -41.80
CA LEU A 20 23.04 50.98 -40.82
C LEU A 20 21.96 50.03 -41.37
N LEU A 21 21.65 50.12 -42.66
CA LEU A 21 20.70 49.23 -43.34
C LEU A 21 21.23 47.79 -43.39
N LEU A 22 22.51 47.60 -43.74
CA LEU A 22 23.16 46.27 -43.76
C LEU A 22 23.25 45.62 -42.36
N TYR A 23 23.53 46.41 -41.32
CA TYR A 23 23.48 45.93 -39.92
C TYR A 23 22.06 45.55 -39.48
N ARG A 24 21.04 46.32 -39.88
CA ARG A 24 19.63 45.98 -39.59
C ARG A 24 19.17 44.74 -40.34
N VAL A 25 19.54 44.60 -41.62
CA VAL A 25 19.19 43.44 -42.44
C VAL A 25 19.88 42.17 -41.92
N SER A 26 21.16 42.23 -41.53
CA SER A 26 21.86 41.08 -40.93
C SER A 26 21.30 40.72 -39.55
N SER A 27 20.98 41.69 -38.69
CA SER A 27 20.29 41.45 -37.40
C SER A 27 18.90 40.83 -37.59
N ILE A 28 18.15 41.24 -38.62
CA ILE A 28 16.83 40.67 -38.92
C ILE A 28 16.99 39.24 -39.45
N ALA A 29 17.95 38.97 -40.34
CA ALA A 29 18.23 37.63 -40.85
C ALA A 29 18.65 36.64 -39.74
N VAL A 30 19.49 37.08 -38.79
CA VAL A 30 19.87 36.27 -37.61
C VAL A 30 18.66 35.98 -36.72
N LYS A 31 17.80 36.98 -36.47
CA LYS A 31 16.56 36.79 -35.69
C LYS A 31 15.56 35.86 -36.42
N MET A 32 15.42 35.98 -37.73
CA MET A 32 14.57 35.09 -38.54
C MET A 32 15.10 33.65 -38.57
N GLY A 33 16.42 33.46 -38.60
CA GLY A 33 17.06 32.15 -38.47
C GLY A 33 16.82 31.51 -37.09
N LEU A 34 16.91 32.29 -36.01
CA LEU A 34 16.63 31.82 -34.66
C LEU A 34 15.14 31.45 -34.48
N VAL A 35 14.22 32.24 -35.03
CA VAL A 35 12.79 31.92 -35.02
C VAL A 35 12.52 30.63 -35.81
N GLY A 36 13.16 30.42 -36.97
CA GLY A 36 13.05 29.18 -37.74
C GLY A 36 13.56 27.94 -36.98
N GLN A 37 14.67 28.07 -36.25
CA GLN A 37 15.20 27.01 -35.38
C GLN A 37 14.27 26.71 -34.21
N VAL A 38 13.70 27.74 -33.57
CA VAL A 38 12.74 27.53 -32.47
C VAL A 38 11.43 26.92 -32.97
N MET A 39 10.93 27.35 -34.13
CA MET A 39 9.71 26.82 -34.74
C MET A 39 9.86 25.39 -35.25
N SER A 40 11.09 24.93 -35.53
CA SER A 40 11.37 23.55 -35.95
C SER A 40 11.62 22.58 -34.78
N LEU A 41 11.86 23.09 -33.57
CA LEU A 41 12.04 22.26 -32.37
C LEU A 41 10.88 21.26 -32.14
N PRO A 42 9.59 21.65 -32.23
CA PRO A 42 8.50 20.69 -32.07
C PRO A 42 8.53 19.54 -33.10
N ASN A 43 8.84 19.86 -34.36
CA ASN A 43 8.92 18.87 -35.43
C ASN A 43 10.14 17.95 -35.27
N MET A 44 11.29 18.50 -34.86
CA MET A 44 12.46 17.70 -34.54
C MET A 44 12.21 16.79 -33.33
N LEU A 45 11.62 17.31 -32.25
CA LEU A 45 11.27 16.52 -31.06
C LEU A 45 10.27 15.42 -31.40
N PHE A 46 9.26 15.71 -32.22
CA PHE A 46 8.31 14.71 -32.71
C PHE A 46 9.00 13.64 -33.55
N TRP A 47 9.82 14.03 -34.52
CA TRP A 47 10.52 13.10 -35.42
C TRP A 47 11.50 12.20 -34.66
N TYR A 48 12.39 12.79 -33.86
CA TYR A 48 13.34 12.02 -33.05
C TYR A 48 12.64 11.19 -31.99
N GLY A 49 11.55 11.69 -31.40
CA GLY A 49 10.71 10.93 -30.47
C GLY A 49 10.06 9.71 -31.13
N ALA A 50 9.49 9.88 -32.32
CA ALA A 50 8.89 8.79 -33.08
C ALA A 50 9.94 7.77 -33.55
N TRP A 51 11.08 8.24 -34.05
CA TRP A 51 12.20 7.38 -34.46
C TRP A 51 12.76 6.59 -33.28
N PHE A 52 13.01 7.24 -32.14
CA PHE A 52 13.47 6.58 -30.92
C PHE A 52 12.46 5.54 -30.45
N THR A 53 11.18 5.91 -30.41
CA THR A 53 10.09 4.99 -30.03
C THR A 53 10.05 3.77 -30.95
N ALA A 54 10.11 3.96 -32.27
CA ALA A 54 10.11 2.85 -33.21
C ALA A 54 11.37 1.96 -33.09
N SER A 55 12.54 2.58 -32.86
CA SER A 55 13.83 1.90 -32.73
C SER A 55 13.93 1.09 -31.45
N VAL A 56 13.29 1.54 -30.36
CA VAL A 56 13.27 0.86 -29.06
C VAL A 56 12.10 -0.13 -28.95
N ALA A 57 10.95 0.18 -29.54
CA ALA A 57 9.75 -0.66 -29.45
C ALA A 57 9.96 -2.03 -30.09
N ARG A 58 10.67 -2.13 -31.23
CA ARG A 58 10.89 -3.42 -31.90
C ARG A 58 11.76 -4.38 -31.07
N PRO A 59 12.95 -4.00 -30.57
CA PRO A 59 13.73 -4.84 -29.67
C PRO A 59 12.98 -5.20 -28.39
N ILE A 60 12.25 -4.26 -27.78
CA ILE A 60 11.45 -4.55 -26.58
C ILE A 60 10.34 -5.54 -26.89
N ALA A 61 9.61 -5.37 -27.99
CA ALA A 61 8.56 -6.28 -28.40
C ALA A 61 9.11 -7.68 -28.68
N LEU A 62 10.21 -7.78 -29.42
CA LEU A 62 10.87 -9.05 -29.71
C LEU A 62 11.36 -9.72 -28.41
N ALA A 63 12.06 -8.99 -27.54
CA ALA A 63 12.51 -9.50 -26.25
C ALA A 63 11.33 -9.96 -25.39
N THR A 64 10.24 -9.20 -25.38
CA THR A 64 9.02 -9.56 -24.67
C THR A 64 8.43 -10.85 -25.22
N VAL A 65 8.25 -10.97 -26.54
CA VAL A 65 7.74 -12.19 -27.19
C VAL A 65 8.63 -13.39 -26.88
N LEU A 66 9.95 -13.25 -27.05
CA LEU A 66 10.90 -14.31 -26.74
C LEU A 66 10.83 -14.72 -25.27
N CYS A 67 10.67 -13.78 -24.35
CA CYS A 67 10.54 -14.09 -22.92
C CYS A 67 9.19 -14.71 -22.58
N LEU A 68 8.10 -14.31 -23.24
CA LEU A 68 6.80 -14.98 -23.09
C LEU A 68 6.87 -16.44 -23.54
N LEU A 69 7.65 -16.72 -24.59
CA LEU A 69 7.90 -18.07 -25.09
C LEU A 69 8.87 -18.86 -24.19
N ALA A 70 9.92 -18.22 -23.68
CA ALA A 70 10.93 -18.87 -22.82
C ALA A 70 10.44 -19.10 -21.38
N ASN A 71 9.58 -18.21 -20.86
CA ASN A 71 9.05 -18.24 -19.50
C ASN A 71 7.51 -18.26 -19.50
N PRO A 72 6.86 -19.29 -20.09
CA PRO A 72 5.41 -19.32 -20.29
C PRO A 72 4.63 -19.25 -18.97
N LYS A 73 5.17 -19.78 -17.87
CA LYS A 73 4.55 -19.70 -16.55
C LYS A 73 4.46 -18.24 -16.05
N ALA A 74 5.54 -17.48 -16.14
CA ALA A 74 5.56 -16.08 -15.73
C ALA A 74 4.62 -15.24 -16.60
N ALA A 75 4.66 -15.44 -17.92
CA ALA A 75 3.73 -14.85 -18.88
C ALA A 75 2.25 -15.07 -18.48
N GLN A 76 1.88 -16.33 -18.24
CA GLN A 76 0.52 -16.71 -17.86
C GLN A 76 0.10 -16.08 -16.53
N THR A 77 0.98 -16.10 -15.52
CA THR A 77 0.69 -15.48 -14.22
C THR A 77 0.46 -13.97 -14.36
N LYS A 78 1.30 -13.27 -15.13
CA LYS A 78 1.17 -11.82 -15.36
C LYS A 78 -0.07 -11.46 -16.15
N LEU A 79 -0.37 -12.23 -17.21
CA LEU A 79 -1.58 -12.03 -17.99
C LEU A 79 -2.84 -12.26 -17.14
N LYS A 80 -2.82 -13.27 -16.26
CA LYS A 80 -3.91 -13.53 -15.30
C LYS A 80 -4.08 -12.36 -14.34
N LEU A 81 -3.01 -11.85 -13.74
CA LEU A 81 -3.08 -10.69 -12.83
C LEU A 81 -3.63 -9.44 -13.52
N PHE A 82 -3.17 -9.18 -14.76
CA PHE A 82 -3.68 -8.11 -15.59
C PHE A 82 -5.19 -8.28 -15.85
N ALA A 83 -5.61 -9.45 -16.36
CA ALA A 83 -7.01 -9.74 -16.63
C ALA A 83 -7.90 -9.63 -15.36
N THR A 84 -7.45 -10.20 -14.23
CA THR A 84 -8.13 -10.08 -12.94
C THR A 84 -8.28 -8.63 -12.51
N THR A 85 -7.25 -7.81 -12.72
CA THR A 85 -7.32 -6.38 -12.40
C THR A 85 -8.38 -5.65 -13.20
N PHE A 86 -8.47 -5.90 -14.50
CA PHE A 86 -9.54 -5.33 -15.32
C PHE A 86 -10.92 -5.82 -14.87
N GLN A 87 -11.06 -7.11 -14.54
CA GLN A 87 -12.30 -7.64 -13.97
C GLN A 87 -12.66 -6.91 -12.66
N PHE A 88 -11.70 -6.66 -11.77
CA PHE A 88 -11.95 -5.93 -10.53
C PHE A 88 -12.31 -4.46 -10.77
N LEU A 89 -11.61 -3.78 -11.68
CA LEU A 89 -11.89 -2.38 -12.00
C LEU A 89 -13.31 -2.16 -12.52
N PHE A 90 -13.83 -3.09 -13.34
CA PHE A 90 -15.15 -2.95 -13.95
C PHE A 90 -16.29 -3.62 -13.19
N LEU A 91 -16.04 -4.76 -12.55
CA LEU A 91 -17.10 -5.61 -12.00
C LEU A 91 -17.16 -5.57 -10.46
N SER A 92 -16.08 -5.17 -9.78
CA SER A 92 -16.03 -5.25 -8.34
C SER A 92 -16.94 -4.21 -7.66
N LYS A 93 -17.60 -4.66 -6.59
CA LYS A 93 -18.38 -3.81 -5.68
C LYS A 93 -17.60 -3.46 -4.42
N ASP A 94 -16.26 -3.55 -4.46
CA ASP A 94 -15.47 -3.59 -3.24
C ASP A 94 -15.66 -2.37 -2.33
N LYS A 95 -15.83 -1.18 -2.93
CA LYS A 95 -16.08 0.11 -2.25
C LYS A 95 -17.57 0.46 -2.09
N LYS A 96 -18.47 -0.40 -2.55
CA LYS A 96 -19.91 -0.13 -2.65
C LYS A 96 -20.67 -0.92 -1.59
N TRP A 97 -21.01 -0.26 -0.48
CA TRP A 97 -21.97 -0.76 0.50
C TRP A 97 -22.69 0.40 1.19
N LYS A 98 -23.92 0.18 1.62
CA LYS A 98 -24.67 1.17 2.40
C LYS A 98 -24.15 1.14 3.84
N LYS A 99 -23.99 2.32 4.45
CA LYS A 99 -23.75 2.41 5.90
C LYS A 99 -25.00 1.88 6.61
N THR A 100 -24.81 1.14 7.70
CA THR A 100 -25.91 0.62 8.51
C THR A 100 -26.72 1.77 9.10
N ALA A 101 -28.05 1.69 9.03
CA ALA A 101 -28.95 2.70 9.61
C ALA A 101 -29.00 2.59 11.14
N GLU A 102 -28.75 1.40 11.67
CA GLU A 102 -28.68 1.11 13.11
C GLU A 102 -27.36 1.61 13.71
N ASP A 103 -27.42 2.13 14.94
CA ASP A 103 -26.25 2.53 15.72
C ASP A 103 -25.72 1.29 16.46
N PRO A 104 -24.41 0.96 16.37
CA PRO A 104 -23.81 -0.11 17.17
C PRO A 104 -24.17 -0.01 18.66
N ALA A 105 -24.20 1.20 19.25
CA ALA A 105 -24.53 1.37 20.66
C ALA A 105 -25.96 0.91 21.02
N SER A 106 -26.89 0.95 20.06
CA SER A 106 -28.28 0.56 20.33
C SER A 106 -28.46 -0.91 20.74
N PHE A 107 -27.48 -1.78 20.46
CA PHE A 107 -27.49 -3.20 20.83
C PHE A 107 -26.86 -3.51 22.19
N PHE A 108 -26.16 -2.54 22.78
CA PHE A 108 -25.36 -2.71 24.01
C PHE A 108 -25.82 -1.74 25.11
N LYS A 109 -27.15 -1.58 25.27
CA LYS A 109 -27.77 -0.62 26.21
C LYS A 109 -27.41 -0.88 27.68
N ASP A 110 -27.28 -2.15 28.05
CA ASP A 110 -26.91 -2.58 29.40
C ASP A 110 -25.40 -2.46 29.66
N GLY A 111 -24.64 -2.01 28.63
CA GLY A 111 -23.25 -1.61 28.76
C GLY A 111 -22.28 -2.75 29.05
N GLU A 112 -21.26 -2.42 29.84
CA GLU A 112 -20.13 -3.29 30.19
C GLU A 112 -20.55 -4.47 31.10
N ASP A 113 -21.63 -4.30 31.85
CA ASP A 113 -22.11 -5.24 32.89
C ASP A 113 -23.06 -6.31 32.35
N ASP A 114 -23.40 -6.28 31.05
CA ASP A 114 -24.23 -7.30 30.43
C ASP A 114 -23.47 -8.64 30.34
N PRO A 115 -23.92 -9.69 31.05
CA PRO A 115 -23.23 -10.99 31.06
C PRO A 115 -23.24 -11.70 29.69
N LYS A 116 -24.07 -11.24 28.75
CA LYS A 116 -24.12 -11.77 27.37
C LYS A 116 -23.07 -11.13 26.45
N VAL A 117 -22.36 -10.11 26.92
CA VAL A 117 -21.33 -9.40 26.13
C VAL A 117 -19.99 -10.08 26.28
N THR A 118 -19.50 -10.61 25.16
CA THR A 118 -18.13 -11.11 25.04
C THR A 118 -17.20 -10.00 24.56
N LYS A 119 -15.97 -9.96 25.09
CA LYS A 119 -15.02 -8.86 24.84
C LYS A 119 -13.68 -9.42 24.36
N LYS A 120 -13.07 -8.76 23.38
CA LYS A 120 -11.69 -9.03 22.96
C LYS A 120 -10.90 -7.75 22.77
N THR A 121 -9.62 -7.77 23.12
CA THR A 121 -8.72 -6.64 22.86
C THR A 121 -8.12 -6.79 21.46
N VAL A 122 -8.25 -5.75 20.65
CA VAL A 122 -7.78 -5.69 19.26
C VAL A 122 -6.78 -4.55 19.12
N ILE A 123 -5.63 -4.84 18.53
CA ILE A 123 -4.60 -3.85 18.21
C ILE A 123 -4.47 -3.80 16.69
N PHE A 124 -4.70 -2.65 16.08
CA PHE A 124 -4.45 -2.43 14.66
C PHE A 124 -3.06 -1.85 14.45
N LEU A 125 -2.31 -2.47 13.54
CA LEU A 125 -1.05 -1.96 12.98
C LEU A 125 -1.26 -1.68 11.49
N ARG A 126 -1.07 -0.44 11.04
CA ARG A 126 -1.13 -0.14 9.60
C ARG A 126 0.20 -0.45 8.94
N HIS A 127 0.15 -1.09 7.78
CA HIS A 127 1.32 -1.31 6.93
C HIS A 127 2.11 -0.02 6.60
N GLY A 128 3.42 -0.18 6.33
CA GLY A 128 4.28 0.86 5.78
C GLY A 128 3.95 1.23 4.32
N GLU A 129 4.52 2.32 3.80
CA GLU A 129 4.31 2.73 2.40
C GLU A 129 4.71 1.62 1.41
N SER A 130 3.86 1.35 0.40
CA SER A 130 4.21 0.39 -0.65
C SER A 130 4.88 1.05 -1.86
N THR A 131 5.51 0.26 -2.72
CA THR A 131 6.06 0.74 -4.01
C THR A 131 4.99 1.40 -4.89
N TRP A 132 3.76 0.89 -4.88
CA TRP A 132 2.61 1.53 -5.54
C TRP A 132 2.33 2.92 -4.95
N ASN A 133 2.31 3.05 -3.62
CA ASN A 133 2.05 4.33 -2.97
C ASN A 133 3.19 5.33 -3.22
N ASP A 134 4.45 4.89 -3.15
CA ASP A 134 5.61 5.72 -3.46
C ASP A 134 5.58 6.23 -4.91
N THR A 135 5.06 5.43 -5.85
CA THR A 135 4.97 5.84 -7.26
C THR A 135 3.81 6.81 -7.52
N PHE A 136 2.60 6.47 -7.03
CA PHE A 136 1.37 7.14 -7.49
C PHE A 136 0.77 8.14 -6.49
N ASN A 137 1.19 8.14 -5.23
CA ASN A 137 0.62 9.02 -4.21
C ASN A 137 1.63 10.07 -3.78
N LYS A 138 1.26 11.36 -3.81
CA LYS A 138 2.10 12.45 -3.28
C LYS A 138 2.61 12.16 -1.85
N GLY A 139 1.75 11.63 -0.98
CA GLY A 139 2.07 11.43 0.44
C GLY A 139 2.45 12.76 1.10
N ASP A 140 3.50 12.73 1.92
CA ASP A 140 4.01 13.90 2.65
C ASP A 140 4.95 14.78 1.81
N ARG A 141 5.21 14.40 0.56
CA ARG A 141 6.17 15.10 -0.31
C ARG A 141 5.62 16.46 -0.74
N LYS A 142 6.51 17.46 -0.88
CA LYS A 142 6.16 18.74 -1.54
C LYS A 142 5.69 18.46 -2.96
N LEU A 143 4.71 19.22 -3.45
CA LEU A 143 4.09 18.99 -4.77
C LEU A 143 5.13 19.00 -5.90
N SER A 144 6.07 19.94 -5.87
CA SER A 144 7.16 20.03 -6.85
C SER A 144 8.05 18.79 -6.85
N ALA A 145 8.46 18.32 -5.67
CA ALA A 145 9.26 17.10 -5.52
C ALA A 145 8.49 15.86 -6.03
N PHE A 146 7.19 15.77 -5.76
CA PHE A 146 6.36 14.70 -6.29
C PHE A 146 6.29 14.74 -7.82
N ILE A 147 6.02 15.89 -8.44
CA ILE A 147 5.92 16.00 -9.90
C ILE A 147 7.26 15.67 -10.57
N MET A 148 8.38 16.16 -10.02
CA MET A 148 9.72 15.84 -10.53
C MET A 148 10.06 14.35 -10.41
N GLY A 149 9.63 13.70 -9.31
CA GLY A 149 9.84 12.27 -9.09
C GLY A 149 8.84 11.36 -9.77
N PHE A 150 7.67 11.87 -10.17
CA PHE A 150 6.57 11.06 -10.69
C PHE A 150 6.93 10.36 -12.01
N PHE A 151 7.40 11.10 -13.02
CA PHE A 151 7.74 10.50 -14.31
C PHE A 151 8.92 9.51 -14.22
N PRO A 152 10.03 9.82 -13.52
CA PRO A 152 11.08 8.83 -13.28
C PRO A 152 10.59 7.61 -12.50
N GLY A 153 9.72 7.81 -11.50
CA GLY A 153 9.13 6.73 -10.71
C GLY A 153 8.24 5.82 -11.54
N VAL A 154 7.38 6.40 -12.40
CA VAL A 154 6.56 5.66 -13.37
C VAL A 154 7.45 4.85 -14.31
N PHE A 155 8.48 5.46 -14.92
CA PHE A 155 9.42 4.75 -15.79
C PHE A 155 10.11 3.59 -15.05
N LYS A 156 10.63 3.84 -13.84
CA LYS A 156 11.25 2.81 -13.00
C LYS A 156 10.28 1.66 -12.71
N SER A 157 9.04 1.97 -12.35
CA SER A 157 8.02 0.96 -12.04
C SER A 157 7.72 0.05 -13.23
N PHE A 158 7.54 0.61 -14.43
CA PHE A 158 7.31 -0.16 -15.65
C PHE A 158 8.55 -0.95 -16.08
N ALA A 159 9.74 -0.37 -15.99
CA ALA A 159 10.98 -1.05 -16.29
C ALA A 159 11.21 -2.24 -15.34
N THR A 160 10.89 -2.08 -14.05
CA THR A 160 11.00 -3.14 -13.03
C THR A 160 9.97 -4.24 -13.27
N GLU A 161 8.71 -3.89 -13.56
CA GLU A 161 7.68 -4.87 -13.89
C GLU A 161 8.01 -5.64 -15.18
N TRP A 162 8.56 -4.95 -16.19
CA TRP A 162 9.05 -5.58 -17.42
C TRP A 162 10.23 -6.50 -17.13
N TYR A 163 11.18 -6.07 -16.29
CA TYR A 163 12.28 -6.92 -15.82
C TYR A 163 11.78 -8.21 -15.17
N PHE A 164 10.79 -8.15 -14.28
CA PHE A 164 10.20 -9.35 -13.67
C PHE A 164 9.55 -10.27 -14.69
N LEU A 165 8.88 -9.71 -15.71
CA LEU A 165 8.33 -10.49 -16.82
C LEU A 165 9.42 -11.21 -17.61
N VAL A 166 10.47 -10.48 -18.04
CA VAL A 166 11.51 -11.04 -18.92
C VAL A 166 12.45 -12.00 -18.20
N SER A 167 12.68 -11.80 -16.90
CA SER A 167 13.50 -12.69 -16.06
C SER A 167 12.74 -13.91 -15.51
N GLY A 168 11.45 -14.06 -15.83
CA GLY A 168 10.66 -15.21 -15.39
C GLY A 168 10.21 -15.16 -13.92
N GLN A 169 10.31 -14.01 -13.26
CA GLN A 169 9.90 -13.81 -11.87
C GLN A 169 8.37 -13.70 -11.76
N CYS A 170 7.70 -14.85 -11.71
CA CYS A 170 6.25 -14.96 -11.83
C CYS A 170 5.47 -14.33 -10.66
N TYR A 171 6.06 -14.25 -9.47
CA TYR A 171 5.40 -13.72 -8.28
C TYR A 171 5.94 -12.36 -7.81
N GLU A 172 6.95 -11.80 -8.49
CA GLU A 172 7.42 -10.46 -8.18
C GLU A 172 6.58 -9.43 -8.91
N SER A 173 6.22 -8.32 -8.26
CA SER A 173 5.52 -7.24 -8.94
C SER A 173 5.73 -5.92 -8.23
N TRP A 174 5.89 -4.86 -9.02
CA TRP A 174 5.87 -3.49 -8.52
C TRP A 174 4.44 -3.03 -8.23
N PHE A 175 3.47 -3.48 -9.04
CA PHE A 175 2.10 -2.97 -9.04
C PHE A 175 1.10 -3.84 -8.27
N PHE A 176 1.12 -5.16 -8.49
CA PHE A 176 0.19 -6.09 -7.89
C PHE A 176 0.70 -6.55 -6.53
N ASP A 177 -0.20 -6.60 -5.54
CA ASP A 177 0.17 -6.91 -4.16
C ASP A 177 1.50 -6.23 -3.76
N SER A 178 1.55 -4.93 -4.03
CA SER A 178 2.82 -4.18 -4.08
C SER A 178 3.54 -4.30 -2.73
N PRO A 179 4.85 -4.60 -2.73
CA PRO A 179 5.60 -4.77 -1.50
C PRO A 179 5.93 -3.41 -0.87
N LEU A 180 6.57 -3.43 0.30
CA LEU A 180 7.02 -2.20 0.97
C LEU A 180 8.05 -1.46 0.11
N SER A 181 7.94 -0.13 0.06
CA SER A 181 9.00 0.75 -0.43
C SER A 181 10.11 0.87 0.62
N ALA A 182 11.25 1.46 0.27
CA ALA A 182 12.30 1.76 1.24
C ALA A 182 11.78 2.59 2.42
N LYS A 183 10.94 3.61 2.15
CA LYS A 183 10.26 4.39 3.21
C LYS A 183 9.33 3.52 4.04
N GLY A 184 8.60 2.59 3.42
CA GLY A 184 7.74 1.65 4.12
C GLY A 184 8.47 0.70 5.06
N ILE A 185 9.66 0.22 4.65
CA ILE A 185 10.56 -0.58 5.51
C ILE A 185 10.98 0.26 6.71
N SER A 186 11.48 1.49 6.50
CA SER A 186 11.87 2.38 7.60
C SER A 186 10.71 2.72 8.54
N GLN A 187 9.48 2.80 8.02
CA GLN A 187 8.28 2.98 8.86
C GLN A 187 8.02 1.77 9.76
N ALA A 188 8.18 0.54 9.23
CA ALA A 188 8.04 -0.68 10.02
C ALA A 188 9.18 -0.84 11.05
N GLU A 189 10.42 -0.50 10.68
CA GLU A 189 11.57 -0.44 11.58
C GLU A 189 11.37 0.59 12.69
N ALA A 190 10.74 1.72 12.40
CA ALA A 190 10.43 2.73 13.40
C ALA A 190 9.40 2.22 14.43
N VAL A 191 8.44 1.39 14.02
CA VAL A 191 7.55 0.67 14.95
C VAL A 191 8.36 -0.31 15.81
N ALA A 192 9.23 -1.11 15.19
CA ALA A 192 10.09 -2.05 15.93
C ALA A 192 10.96 -1.33 16.97
N LYS A 193 11.53 -0.18 16.60
CA LYS A 193 12.30 0.67 17.48
C LYS A 193 11.44 1.22 18.62
N PHE A 194 10.26 1.75 18.30
CA PHE A 194 9.32 2.22 19.32
C PHE A 194 8.98 1.13 20.35
N LEU A 195 8.67 -0.08 19.90
CA LEU A 195 8.32 -1.20 20.79
C LEU A 195 9.49 -1.64 21.68
N ARG A 196 10.74 -1.51 21.19
CA ARG A 196 11.95 -1.88 21.92
C ARG A 196 12.37 -0.82 22.94
N ASP A 197 12.28 0.45 22.56
CA ASP A 197 12.85 1.58 23.30
C ASP A 197 11.85 2.21 24.30
N THR A 198 10.56 1.93 24.15
CA THR A 198 9.52 2.49 25.03
C THR A 198 9.42 1.69 26.32
N ASP A 199 9.83 2.30 27.44
CA ASP A 199 9.62 1.73 28.77
C ASP A 199 8.14 1.88 29.20
N PRO A 200 7.41 0.77 29.41
CA PRO A 200 6.01 0.81 29.83
C PRO A 200 5.75 1.59 31.12
N LYS A 201 6.77 1.83 31.96
CA LYS A 201 6.62 2.59 33.23
C LYS A 201 6.22 4.05 33.03
N PHE A 202 6.55 4.65 31.89
CA PHE A 202 6.19 6.02 31.58
C PHE A 202 4.88 6.14 30.77
N ALA A 203 4.29 5.00 30.39
CA ALA A 203 3.04 4.95 29.66
C ALA A 203 1.84 4.93 30.62
N THR A 204 0.67 5.33 30.15
CA THR A 204 -0.56 5.14 30.93
C THR A 204 -0.81 3.64 31.16
N PRO A 205 -1.58 3.24 32.20
CA PRO A 205 -1.82 1.82 32.47
C PRO A 205 -2.39 1.04 31.27
N LYS A 206 -3.25 1.69 30.47
CA LYS A 206 -3.81 1.09 29.24
C LYS A 206 -2.75 0.91 28.16
N GLU A 207 -1.90 1.92 27.94
CA GLU A 207 -0.81 1.84 26.97
C GLU A 207 0.23 0.80 27.38
N ALA A 208 0.65 0.81 28.65
CA ALA A 208 1.59 -0.15 29.20
C ALA A 208 1.09 -1.60 29.04
N ARG A 209 -0.20 -1.86 29.30
CA ARG A 209 -0.82 -3.17 29.06
C ARG A 209 -0.72 -3.57 27.59
N LEU A 210 -1.06 -2.68 26.67
CA LEU A 210 -1.01 -3.00 25.24
C LEU A 210 0.44 -3.18 24.75
N LEU A 211 1.40 -2.38 25.21
CA LEU A 211 2.82 -2.54 24.88
C LEU A 211 3.33 -3.93 25.26
N LYS A 212 3.06 -4.37 26.50
CA LYS A 212 3.41 -5.71 26.98
C LYS A 212 2.79 -6.80 26.12
N LEU A 213 1.51 -6.67 25.78
CA LEU A 213 0.81 -7.62 24.89
C LEU A 213 1.43 -7.69 23.49
N ILE A 214 1.88 -6.56 22.93
CA ILE A 214 2.49 -6.49 21.60
C ILE A 214 3.89 -7.10 21.61
N VAL A 215 4.70 -6.79 22.62
CA VAL A 215 6.07 -7.32 22.76
C VAL A 215 6.06 -8.82 23.10
N GLY A 216 4.98 -9.31 23.73
CA GLY A 216 4.85 -10.70 24.16
C GLY A 216 5.42 -10.94 25.56
N GLU A 217 5.47 -9.90 26.40
CA GLU A 217 5.83 -10.04 27.81
C GLU A 217 4.68 -10.68 28.61
N GLU A 218 5.02 -11.48 29.63
CA GLU A 218 4.02 -12.05 30.51
C GLU A 218 3.28 -10.94 31.28
N THR A 219 1.95 -10.95 31.17
CA THR A 219 1.06 -10.17 32.03
C THR A 219 0.53 -11.04 33.15
N ASP A 220 0.28 -10.45 34.33
CA ASP A 220 -0.22 -11.17 35.51
C ASP A 220 -1.59 -11.87 35.28
N ASP A 221 -2.35 -11.42 34.28
CA ASP A 221 -3.58 -12.07 33.86
C ASP A 221 -3.26 -13.37 33.11
N ASN A 222 -3.96 -14.47 33.45
CA ASN A 222 -3.92 -15.82 32.82
C ASN A 222 -4.23 -15.85 31.30
N ASN A 223 -4.22 -14.70 30.63
CA ASN A 223 -4.69 -14.46 29.28
C ASN A 223 -3.53 -13.97 28.38
N ARG A 224 -2.42 -14.71 28.48
CA ARG A 224 -1.05 -14.30 28.11
C ARG A 224 -0.76 -14.22 26.61
N LYS A 225 -1.67 -14.65 25.72
CA LYS A 225 -1.37 -14.75 24.29
C LYS A 225 -2.04 -13.65 23.49
N CYS A 226 -1.23 -12.82 22.85
CA CYS A 226 -1.70 -11.92 21.79
C CYS A 226 -1.49 -12.61 20.44
N GLN A 227 -2.56 -13.08 19.80
CA GLN A 227 -2.45 -13.72 18.49
C GLN A 227 -2.09 -12.69 17.42
N LEU A 228 -1.04 -12.96 16.66
CA LEU A 228 -0.64 -12.13 15.53
C LEU A 228 -1.47 -12.52 14.31
N ILE A 229 -2.02 -11.50 13.64
CA ILE A 229 -2.86 -11.64 12.45
C ILE A 229 -2.39 -10.60 11.43
N SER A 230 -2.30 -10.98 10.17
CA SER A 230 -2.05 -10.04 9.08
C SER A 230 -3.08 -10.24 7.97
N SER A 231 -3.34 -9.17 7.22
CA SER A 231 -3.92 -9.33 5.88
C SER A 231 -3.00 -10.18 5.00
N ASN A 232 -3.55 -10.75 3.95
CA ASN A 232 -2.82 -11.53 2.96
C ASN A 232 -2.11 -10.69 1.88
N LEU A 233 -1.96 -9.37 2.09
CA LEU A 233 -1.19 -8.51 1.20
C LEU A 233 0.24 -8.37 1.72
N ARG A 234 1.24 -8.60 0.86
CA ARG A 234 2.66 -8.70 1.25
C ARG A 234 3.13 -7.53 2.09
N ARG A 235 2.76 -6.29 1.73
CA ARG A 235 3.15 -5.10 2.52
C ARG A 235 2.68 -5.14 3.99
N ALA A 236 1.54 -5.75 4.28
CA ALA A 236 1.06 -5.90 5.66
C ALA A 236 1.86 -7.00 6.37
N ILE A 237 2.07 -8.13 5.71
CA ILE A 237 2.84 -9.25 6.27
C ILE A 237 4.30 -8.82 6.54
N SER A 238 4.98 -8.18 5.59
CA SER A 238 6.32 -7.62 5.79
C SER A 238 6.35 -6.57 6.91
N THR A 239 5.33 -5.70 7.01
CA THR A 239 5.28 -4.71 8.11
C THR A 239 5.17 -5.40 9.46
N CYS A 240 4.29 -6.40 9.59
CA CYS A 240 4.13 -7.19 10.81
C CYS A 240 5.45 -7.88 11.17
N SER A 241 6.09 -8.52 10.19
CA SER A 241 7.34 -9.26 10.34
C SER A 241 8.49 -8.37 10.81
N ILE A 242 8.64 -7.18 10.22
CA ILE A 242 9.68 -6.21 10.61
C ILE A 242 9.36 -5.60 11.98
N ALA A 243 8.13 -5.13 12.19
CA ALA A 243 7.74 -4.45 13.42
C ALA A 243 7.83 -5.35 14.66
N LEU A 244 7.54 -6.64 14.50
CA LEU A 244 7.49 -7.62 15.58
C LEU A 244 8.67 -8.59 15.55
N GLN A 245 9.72 -8.29 14.80
CA GLN A 245 10.87 -9.17 14.64
C GLN A 245 11.48 -9.56 16.00
N ASP A 246 11.68 -8.60 16.91
CA ASP A 246 12.23 -8.90 18.24
C ASP A 246 11.35 -9.85 19.05
N ARG A 247 10.01 -9.74 18.93
CA ARG A 247 9.08 -10.69 19.52
C ARG A 247 9.26 -12.09 18.93
N LEU A 248 9.26 -12.18 17.61
CA LEU A 248 9.37 -13.44 16.88
C LEU A 248 10.75 -14.10 17.04
N ASP A 249 11.80 -13.31 17.34
CA ASP A 249 13.17 -13.79 17.51
C ASP A 249 13.49 -14.15 18.97
N LYS A 250 12.95 -13.40 19.94
CA LYS A 250 13.41 -13.46 21.34
C LYS A 250 12.32 -13.86 22.31
N TYR A 251 11.15 -13.22 22.23
CA TYR A 251 10.14 -13.31 23.29
C TYR A 251 9.12 -14.43 23.07
N ALA A 252 8.76 -14.72 21.82
CA ALA A 252 7.75 -15.71 21.45
C ALA A 252 8.09 -16.35 20.10
N LYS A 253 9.13 -17.19 20.07
CA LYS A 253 9.62 -17.84 18.84
C LYS A 253 8.58 -18.71 18.14
N ASP A 254 7.69 -19.32 18.91
CA ASP A 254 6.63 -20.19 18.40
C ASP A 254 5.36 -19.44 17.98
N ASP A 255 5.32 -18.11 18.16
CA ASP A 255 4.21 -17.32 17.63
C ASP A 255 4.20 -17.37 16.11
N LYS A 256 3.00 -17.56 15.57
CA LYS A 256 2.73 -17.53 14.13
C LYS A 256 1.84 -16.36 13.79
N ILE A 257 2.10 -15.76 12.63
CA ILE A 257 1.26 -14.74 12.03
C ILE A 257 0.15 -15.44 11.23
N LEU A 258 -1.07 -15.40 11.74
CA LEU A 258 -2.24 -15.92 11.03
C LEU A 258 -2.60 -15.01 9.86
N ILE A 259 -2.72 -15.57 8.66
CA ILE A 259 -2.98 -14.82 7.43
C ILE A 259 -4.45 -14.91 7.04
N LEU A 260 -5.12 -13.76 6.95
CA LEU A 260 -6.56 -13.65 6.67
C LEU A 260 -6.84 -12.73 5.47
N GLU A 261 -7.68 -13.16 4.52
CA GLU A 261 -8.13 -12.25 3.47
C GLU A 261 -9.18 -11.24 3.96
N GLU A 262 -9.81 -11.48 5.11
CA GLU A 262 -10.83 -10.59 5.67
C GLU A 262 -10.27 -9.18 5.98
N LEU A 263 -8.97 -9.07 6.22
CA LEU A 263 -8.26 -7.80 6.44
C LEU A 263 -7.76 -7.15 5.14
N GLN A 264 -8.00 -7.74 3.96
CA GLN A 264 -7.54 -7.22 2.67
C GLN A 264 -8.18 -5.85 2.36
N GLU A 265 -7.37 -4.89 1.88
CA GLU A 265 -7.78 -3.51 1.64
C GLU A 265 -9.07 -3.40 0.82
N ALA A 266 -9.95 -2.47 1.21
CA ALA A 266 -11.22 -2.18 0.53
C ALA A 266 -10.99 -1.28 -0.70
N SER A 267 -10.30 -1.82 -1.71
CA SER A 267 -9.95 -1.12 -2.95
C SER A 267 -9.93 -2.01 -4.18
N ILE A 268 -10.26 -1.43 -5.34
CA ILE A 268 -10.20 -2.09 -6.66
C ILE A 268 -8.84 -1.92 -7.34
N ASN A 269 -7.92 -1.19 -6.71
CA ASN A 269 -6.61 -0.93 -7.28
C ASN A 269 -5.77 -2.21 -7.38
N PRO A 270 -4.83 -2.30 -8.33
CA PRO A 270 -3.94 -3.45 -8.50
C PRO A 270 -3.19 -3.84 -7.21
N ASP A 271 -2.74 -2.84 -6.45
CA ASP A 271 -1.99 -3.04 -5.20
C ASP A 271 -2.85 -3.64 -4.08
N ALA A 272 -4.17 -3.65 -4.22
CA ALA A 272 -5.10 -4.24 -3.28
C ALA A 272 -5.56 -5.64 -3.68
N LEU A 273 -4.98 -6.24 -4.72
CA LEU A 273 -5.23 -7.62 -5.13
C LEU A 273 -4.07 -8.49 -4.63
N SER A 274 -4.37 -9.51 -3.83
CA SER A 274 -3.36 -10.40 -3.27
C SER A 274 -2.89 -11.39 -4.33
N ILE A 275 -1.59 -11.66 -4.34
CA ILE A 275 -1.01 -12.76 -5.12
C ILE A 275 -0.76 -14.00 -4.25
N ALA A 276 -1.00 -13.91 -2.94
CA ALA A 276 -0.81 -15.01 -2.02
C ALA A 276 -1.77 -16.17 -2.37
N PRO A 277 -1.26 -17.39 -2.56
CA PRO A 277 -2.11 -18.53 -2.87
C PRO A 277 -2.94 -18.95 -1.66
N ALA A 278 -4.13 -19.48 -1.91
CA ALA A 278 -5.00 -20.00 -0.85
C ALA A 278 -4.36 -21.21 -0.17
N LYS A 279 -4.28 -21.20 1.17
CA LYS A 279 -3.79 -22.30 2.03
C LYS A 279 -2.42 -22.86 1.64
N ALA A 280 -1.59 -22.06 0.99
CA ALA A 280 -0.28 -22.46 0.50
C ALA A 280 0.79 -21.48 0.99
N PRO A 281 2.08 -21.86 0.91
CA PRO A 281 3.17 -21.01 1.37
C PRO A 281 3.09 -19.59 0.78
N LEU A 282 3.39 -18.61 1.61
CA LEU A 282 3.40 -17.21 1.21
C LEU A 282 4.48 -16.96 0.16
N VAL A 283 4.22 -16.00 -0.70
CA VAL A 283 5.22 -15.52 -1.66
C VAL A 283 5.85 -14.25 -1.11
N THR A 284 7.18 -14.26 -1.02
CA THR A 284 8.00 -13.10 -0.64
C THR A 284 8.05 -12.06 -1.76
N ALA A 285 8.67 -10.92 -1.48
CA ALA A 285 8.93 -9.88 -2.45
C ALA A 285 10.42 -9.54 -2.55
N PHE A 286 10.81 -8.91 -3.66
CA PHE A 286 12.16 -8.45 -3.92
C PHE A 286 12.71 -7.42 -2.92
N THR A 287 11.83 -6.78 -2.14
CA THR A 287 12.23 -5.82 -1.09
C THR A 287 12.31 -6.44 0.30
N ASP A 288 11.92 -7.70 0.47
CA ASP A 288 11.99 -8.39 1.77
C ASP A 288 13.44 -8.76 2.10
N SER A 289 13.84 -8.50 3.34
CA SER A 289 15.12 -8.99 3.89
C SER A 289 15.08 -10.51 4.07
N ASP A 290 16.24 -11.15 4.19
CA ASP A 290 16.30 -12.61 4.35
C ASP A 290 15.58 -13.09 5.62
N ARG A 291 15.60 -12.28 6.69
CA ARG A 291 14.83 -12.60 7.90
C ARG A 291 13.32 -12.52 7.67
N VAL A 292 12.83 -11.53 6.92
CA VAL A 292 11.39 -11.46 6.57
C VAL A 292 10.99 -12.68 5.75
N LYS A 293 11.82 -13.11 4.79
CA LYS A 293 11.59 -14.34 4.02
C LYS A 293 11.55 -15.58 4.90
N GLU A 294 12.39 -15.67 5.92
CA GLU A 294 12.38 -16.76 6.89
C GLU A 294 11.09 -16.76 7.74
N ILE A 295 10.63 -15.58 8.20
CA ILE A 295 9.36 -15.44 8.93
C ILE A 295 8.17 -15.89 8.06
N TYR A 296 8.18 -15.58 6.77
CA TYR A 296 7.16 -16.06 5.83
C TYR A 296 7.11 -17.59 5.77
N ALA A 297 8.28 -18.23 5.77
CA ALA A 297 8.39 -19.68 5.62
C ALA A 297 8.08 -20.44 6.93
N THR A 298 8.46 -19.88 8.08
CA THR A 298 8.51 -20.63 9.35
C THR A 298 7.51 -20.14 10.40
N GLN A 299 7.13 -18.86 10.36
CA GLN A 299 6.33 -18.19 11.40
C GLN A 299 5.06 -17.55 10.82
N SER A 300 4.55 -18.08 9.71
CA SER A 300 3.26 -17.70 9.13
C SER A 300 2.32 -18.89 9.11
N ASP A 301 1.06 -18.66 9.47
CA ASP A 301 -0.02 -19.66 9.39
C ASP A 301 -1.01 -19.25 8.30
N THR A 302 -1.03 -20.02 7.22
CA THR A 302 -1.90 -19.80 6.06
C THR A 302 -3.14 -20.68 6.05
N SER A 303 -3.43 -21.42 7.12
CA SER A 303 -4.54 -22.40 7.20
C SER A 303 -5.92 -21.81 6.85
N LEU A 304 -6.13 -20.53 7.18
CA LEU A 304 -7.37 -19.80 6.91
C LEU A 304 -7.30 -18.86 5.71
N ASN A 305 -6.14 -18.68 5.09
CA ASN A 305 -6.00 -17.80 3.94
C ASN A 305 -6.70 -18.40 2.71
N LYS A 306 -7.76 -17.76 2.22
CA LYS A 306 -8.49 -18.17 1.01
C LYS A 306 -7.97 -17.50 -0.26
N GLY A 307 -6.84 -16.77 -0.18
CA GLY A 307 -6.22 -16.08 -1.29
C GLY A 307 -6.91 -14.74 -1.59
N ASN A 308 -6.82 -14.26 -2.83
CA ASN A 308 -7.41 -12.97 -3.19
C ASN A 308 -8.93 -12.94 -2.94
N LYS A 309 -9.42 -11.82 -2.40
CA LYS A 309 -10.86 -11.54 -2.25
C LYS A 309 -11.64 -11.82 -3.56
N PRO A 310 -12.91 -12.29 -3.49
CA PRO A 310 -13.71 -12.54 -4.67
C PRO A 310 -14.41 -11.25 -5.18
N LEU A 311 -14.85 -11.27 -6.44
CA LEU A 311 -15.46 -10.10 -7.12
C LEU A 311 -16.78 -9.64 -6.50
N ASP A 312 -17.55 -10.56 -5.93
CA ASP A 312 -18.87 -10.36 -5.32
C ASP A 312 -18.80 -10.02 -3.81
N SER A 313 -17.58 -9.91 -3.27
CA SER A 313 -17.32 -9.40 -1.92
C SER A 313 -17.22 -7.88 -1.88
N ASN A 314 -17.27 -7.32 -0.67
CA ASN A 314 -16.99 -5.91 -0.41
C ASN A 314 -16.38 -5.73 0.99
N GLY A 315 -15.95 -4.50 1.30
CA GLY A 315 -15.36 -4.18 2.59
C GLY A 315 -16.25 -4.58 3.78
N LEU A 316 -17.55 -4.33 3.73
CA LEU A 316 -18.47 -4.65 4.84
C LEU A 316 -18.59 -6.15 5.10
N LYS A 317 -18.76 -6.97 4.05
CA LYS A 317 -18.82 -8.43 4.19
C LYS A 317 -17.55 -8.96 4.84
N ARG A 318 -16.38 -8.48 4.41
CA ARG A 318 -15.09 -8.89 4.98
C ARG A 318 -14.92 -8.42 6.44
N MET A 319 -15.37 -7.21 6.78
CA MET A 319 -15.37 -6.76 8.18
C MET A 319 -16.28 -7.63 9.06
N GLN A 320 -17.47 -8.00 8.58
CA GLN A 320 -18.38 -8.91 9.31
C GLN A 320 -17.77 -10.31 9.45
N SER A 321 -17.17 -10.85 8.39
CA SER A 321 -16.44 -12.13 8.45
C SER A 321 -15.27 -12.08 9.42
N PHE A 322 -14.50 -10.98 9.45
CA PHE A 322 -13.43 -10.77 10.41
C PHE A 322 -13.96 -10.77 11.85
N CYS A 323 -15.02 -10.02 12.14
CA CYS A 323 -15.61 -9.99 13.47
C CYS A 323 -16.12 -11.38 13.91
N LYS A 324 -16.74 -12.14 12.99
CA LYS A 324 -17.17 -13.51 13.28
C LYS A 324 -15.99 -14.40 13.64
N LEU A 325 -14.92 -14.38 12.84
CA LEU A 325 -13.69 -15.13 13.13
C LEU A 325 -13.02 -14.66 14.43
N LEU A 326 -13.03 -13.35 14.70
CA LEU A 326 -12.44 -12.78 15.90
C LEU A 326 -13.05 -13.39 17.17
N PHE A 327 -14.37 -13.61 17.19
CA PHE A 327 -15.08 -14.22 18.33
C PHE A 327 -15.27 -15.73 18.19
N ASP A 328 -14.67 -16.35 17.19
CA ASP A 328 -14.63 -17.80 17.04
C ASP A 328 -13.55 -18.41 17.92
N GLY A 329 -13.96 -19.11 18.98
CA GLY A 329 -13.06 -19.74 19.94
C GLY A 329 -12.24 -20.91 19.37
N GLU A 330 -12.65 -21.48 18.23
CA GLU A 330 -11.93 -22.58 17.58
C GLU A 330 -10.70 -22.06 16.84
N HIS A 331 -10.89 -21.03 16.01
CA HIS A 331 -9.84 -20.51 15.13
C HIS A 331 -8.99 -19.40 15.76
N ILE A 332 -9.60 -18.55 16.59
CA ILE A 332 -8.92 -17.46 17.29
C ILE A 332 -9.23 -17.57 18.79
N PRO A 333 -8.62 -18.52 19.52
CA PRO A 333 -8.88 -18.69 20.94
C PRO A 333 -8.36 -17.53 21.80
N ALA A 334 -7.38 -16.78 21.30
CA ALA A 334 -6.77 -15.67 22.02
C ALA A 334 -7.77 -14.52 22.27
N GLN A 335 -7.72 -13.96 23.48
CA GLN A 335 -8.54 -12.80 23.86
C GLN A 335 -7.94 -11.47 23.40
N ASN A 336 -6.63 -11.46 23.15
CA ASN A 336 -5.89 -10.33 22.62
C ASN A 336 -5.42 -10.67 21.21
N VAL A 337 -5.60 -9.75 20.26
CA VAL A 337 -5.13 -9.92 18.89
C VAL A 337 -4.44 -8.66 18.38
N LEU A 338 -3.38 -8.83 17.60
CA LEU A 338 -2.78 -7.77 16.80
C LEU A 338 -3.07 -8.05 15.34
N CYS A 339 -3.71 -7.10 14.65
CA CYS A 339 -4.09 -7.20 13.25
C CYS A 339 -3.33 -6.18 12.42
N THR A 340 -2.46 -6.65 11.54
CA THR A 340 -1.76 -5.81 10.57
C THR A 340 -2.58 -5.69 9.28
N GLY A 341 -2.88 -4.46 8.87
CA GLY A 341 -3.85 -4.20 7.80
C GLY A 341 -3.72 -2.82 7.18
N HIS A 342 -4.83 -2.31 6.62
CA HIS A 342 -4.82 -1.22 5.65
C HIS A 342 -5.73 -0.05 6.02
N SER A 343 -5.38 1.14 5.52
CA SER A 343 -6.01 2.39 5.93
C SER A 343 -7.49 2.54 5.60
N TYR A 344 -7.94 2.16 4.39
CA TYR A 344 -9.35 2.33 4.05
C TYR A 344 -10.20 1.33 4.81
N TRP A 345 -9.74 0.08 4.90
CA TRP A 345 -10.37 -0.95 5.70
C TRP A 345 -10.48 -0.53 7.17
N PHE A 346 -9.40 -0.10 7.83
CA PHE A 346 -9.44 0.33 9.24
C PHE A 346 -10.36 1.53 9.46
N ARG A 347 -10.31 2.54 8.59
CA ARG A 347 -11.22 3.68 8.70
C ARG A 347 -12.68 3.26 8.54
N ALA A 348 -12.97 2.37 7.58
CA ALA A 348 -14.31 1.81 7.41
C ALA A 348 -14.74 1.02 8.66
N PHE A 349 -13.84 0.24 9.25
CA PHE A 349 -14.08 -0.52 10.47
C PHE A 349 -14.49 0.39 11.63
N PHE A 350 -13.74 1.46 11.87
CA PHE A 350 -14.10 2.46 12.88
C PHE A 350 -15.43 3.16 12.57
N GLN A 351 -15.71 3.49 11.30
CA GLN A 351 -16.99 4.07 10.90
C GLN A 351 -18.18 3.12 11.10
N THR A 352 -17.94 1.81 10.98
CA THR A 352 -18.98 0.78 11.08
C THR A 352 -19.28 0.41 12.53
N TYR A 353 -18.25 0.28 13.38
CA TYR A 353 -18.41 -0.31 14.71
C TYR A 353 -18.28 0.66 15.88
N LEU A 354 -17.85 1.92 15.69
CA LEU A 354 -18.00 2.94 16.74
C LEU A 354 -19.44 3.46 16.80
N PRO A 355 -19.98 3.76 18.00
CA PRO A 355 -21.27 4.43 18.18
C PRO A 355 -21.39 5.67 17.33
N LYS A 356 -22.55 5.96 16.71
CA LYS A 356 -22.61 6.99 15.65
C LYS A 356 -22.33 8.39 16.17
N ASP A 357 -22.83 8.70 17.35
CA ASP A 357 -22.66 9.95 18.09
C ASP A 357 -21.24 10.17 18.63
N PHE A 358 -20.42 9.12 18.73
CA PHE A 358 -19.05 9.23 19.20
C PHE A 358 -18.14 9.92 18.17
N GLU A 359 -17.80 11.18 18.41
CA GLU A 359 -16.89 11.95 17.57
C GLU A 359 -15.43 11.58 17.83
N HIS A 360 -14.78 10.96 16.83
CA HIS A 360 -13.37 10.62 16.92
C HIS A 360 -12.68 10.73 15.55
N VAL A 361 -11.39 11.09 15.57
CA VAL A 361 -10.59 11.30 14.36
C VAL A 361 -10.52 10.04 13.47
N SER A 362 -10.61 8.86 14.07
CA SER A 362 -10.60 7.55 13.39
C SER A 362 -11.74 7.36 12.38
N LYS A 363 -12.85 8.07 12.55
CA LYS A 363 -13.97 8.05 11.60
C LYS A 363 -13.71 8.93 10.37
N LYS A 364 -12.78 9.87 10.45
CA LYS A 364 -12.57 10.91 9.42
C LYS A 364 -11.26 10.69 8.67
N LYS A 365 -10.18 10.45 9.40
CA LYS A 365 -8.82 10.30 8.86
C LYS A 365 -8.37 8.85 8.81
N LYS A 366 -7.31 8.60 8.02
CA LYS A 366 -6.69 7.28 7.86
C LYS A 366 -5.59 7.17 8.90
N LEU A 367 -5.57 6.09 9.69
CA LEU A 367 -4.41 5.74 10.53
C LEU A 367 -3.13 5.90 9.71
N ILE A 368 -2.08 6.58 10.19
CA ILE A 368 -0.85 6.82 9.41
C ILE A 368 -0.08 5.51 9.17
N ASN A 369 0.81 5.46 8.17
CA ASN A 369 1.64 4.28 7.93
C ASN A 369 2.46 3.93 9.18
N GLY A 370 2.50 2.67 9.57
CA GLY A 370 3.12 2.23 10.83
C GLY A 370 2.30 2.58 12.08
N GLY A 371 1.14 3.23 11.94
CA GLY A 371 0.29 3.60 13.07
C GLY A 371 -0.24 2.38 13.82
N VAL A 372 -0.31 2.48 15.16
CA VAL A 372 -0.70 1.45 16.11
C VAL A 372 -1.80 1.98 17.02
N VAL A 373 -2.97 1.33 16.99
CA VAL A 373 -4.14 1.72 17.80
C VAL A 373 -4.75 0.48 18.44
N GLY A 374 -4.92 0.50 19.76
CA GLY A 374 -5.62 -0.55 20.52
C GLY A 374 -7.05 -0.15 20.87
N PHE A 375 -7.94 -1.12 20.98
CA PHE A 375 -9.31 -0.96 21.46
C PHE A 375 -9.90 -2.31 21.91
N THR A 376 -11.04 -2.27 22.57
CA THR A 376 -11.83 -3.44 22.95
C THR A 376 -13.01 -3.56 22.02
N MET A 377 -13.14 -4.74 21.41
CA MET A 377 -14.28 -5.14 20.60
C MET A 377 -15.29 -5.87 21.47
N TRP A 378 -16.55 -5.51 21.36
CA TRP A 378 -17.69 -6.15 22.03
C TRP A 378 -18.49 -6.96 21.02
N HIS A 379 -18.98 -8.10 21.47
CA HIS A 379 -19.85 -8.98 20.71
C HIS A 379 -20.99 -9.49 21.59
N LYS A 380 -22.20 -9.44 21.04
CA LYS A 380 -23.42 -9.99 21.65
C LYS A 380 -24.28 -10.61 20.55
N LYS A 381 -24.89 -11.74 20.86
CA LYS A 381 -25.92 -12.33 20.01
C LYS A 381 -27.27 -11.67 20.31
N ALA A 382 -27.88 -11.05 19.32
CA ALA A 382 -29.20 -10.45 19.44
C ALA A 382 -30.29 -11.53 19.58
N ASP A 383 -31.49 -11.14 20.02
CA ASP A 383 -32.60 -12.06 20.27
C ASP A 383 -33.07 -12.79 19.00
N ASN A 384 -32.87 -12.18 17.83
CA ASN A 384 -33.14 -12.79 16.52
C ASN A 384 -32.03 -13.76 16.05
N GLY A 385 -30.97 -13.94 16.84
CA GLY A 385 -29.84 -14.79 16.54
C GLY A 385 -28.70 -14.10 15.78
N ASP A 386 -28.83 -12.82 15.40
CA ASP A 386 -27.78 -12.10 14.68
C ASP A 386 -26.62 -11.72 15.61
N ASP A 387 -25.39 -11.84 15.09
CA ASP A 387 -24.21 -11.33 15.78
C ASP A 387 -24.15 -9.80 15.68
N LYS A 388 -24.05 -9.12 16.83
CA LYS A 388 -23.90 -7.67 16.93
C LYS A 388 -22.56 -7.33 17.53
N TYR A 389 -21.99 -6.23 17.05
CA TYR A 389 -20.59 -5.87 17.22
C TYR A 389 -20.46 -4.37 17.49
N MET A 390 -19.60 -3.99 18.43
CA MET A 390 -19.31 -2.59 18.72
C MET A 390 -17.87 -2.43 19.22
N ILE A 391 -17.22 -1.33 18.91
CA ILE A 391 -15.99 -0.91 19.57
C ILE A 391 -16.36 -0.09 20.81
N ASP A 392 -15.85 -0.45 21.97
CA ASP A 392 -16.00 0.37 23.18
C ASP A 392 -15.26 1.70 23.00
N PRO A 393 -15.95 2.85 22.95
CA PRO A 393 -15.31 4.15 22.75
C PRO A 393 -14.26 4.48 23.80
N LYS A 394 -14.46 4.02 25.06
CA LYS A 394 -13.57 4.32 26.19
C LYS A 394 -12.27 3.51 26.16
N SER A 395 -12.23 2.47 25.34
CA SER A 395 -11.08 1.57 25.22
C SER A 395 -10.08 2.00 24.15
N LEU A 396 -10.42 2.98 23.30
CA LEU A 396 -9.59 3.37 22.17
C LEU A 396 -8.32 4.10 22.64
N VAL A 397 -7.15 3.56 22.27
CA VAL A 397 -5.83 4.05 22.66
C VAL A 397 -4.94 4.14 21.42
N ILE A 398 -4.33 5.30 21.19
CA ILE A 398 -3.32 5.50 20.14
C ILE A 398 -1.96 5.25 20.76
N LEU A 399 -1.25 4.21 20.33
CA LEU A 399 0.04 3.82 20.90
C LEU A 399 1.22 4.47 20.19
N TYR A 400 1.23 4.39 18.86
CA TYR A 400 2.32 4.88 18.04
C TYR A 400 1.79 5.34 16.71
N GLY A 401 1.94 6.61 16.36
CA GLY A 401 1.36 7.13 15.13
C GLY A 401 -0.17 7.16 15.15
N GLY A 402 -0.73 8.35 15.00
CA GLY A 402 -2.17 8.59 15.01
C GLY A 402 -2.82 8.53 13.63
N PHE A 403 -3.78 9.42 13.39
CA PHE A 403 -4.61 9.48 12.19
C PHE A 403 -4.34 10.71 11.31
#